data_AF-A0A9X5YYQ3-F1
#
_entry.id   AF-A0A9X5YYQ3-F1
#
_cell.length_a   1.000
_cell.length_b   1.000
_cell.length_c   1.000
_cell.angle_alpha   90.00
_cell.angle_beta   90.00
_cell.angle_gamma   90.00
#
_symmetry.space_group_name_H-M   'P 1'
#
loop_
_entity.id
_entity.type
_entity.pdbx_description
1 polymer ?
#
loop_
_entity_poly.entity_id
_entity_poly.type
_entity_poly.pdbx_seq_one_letter_code
_entity_poly.pdbx_strand_id
1 'polypeptide(L)'
;MIVVDAHVAPTGLAGPAETTEWDGWPREDDDRPWGSGLLRLGLRVVLPPVDLVVGLVGFVVTVPLLALSVGLVPLIWLALPFFLLLGVVARGLAGFERHRLGLFLGVELGPSPAAPRGFRARLRDATTWRAVAYLLVRWVVATLSFALTMSAWGVSLALLSMPAWLHRVPGQRANLFLLHVTDTPTAWLLCVAGLVVGIVGLALAYGFGAAAAAMSRGLLSGQGRRDGRGEALAGAGHPGGAPMRLTAGRAAVLAVGLPVVLAVASFNAADFVGLMAQTSAHHTARYSWNGGPITLTTSAGDIHVVTGDDTQVGVAYTEHYALRTPAVAGEATADGGVALTAHCRGGIFDQCAVNYALTVPRGARLTLRTGDGSVDVSGVAGPVSLRTGGGSVRVTDTTGPVTARTGDGGIDVSRSSGSLDLRTGNGGITGGDLTSPSATVRTGDGRIALTFDTAPSDVSATTGDGGIIIALPEDGPYRVDATTGDGRTRVTVPTAPSAPRTIHAHSGDGTVTVAPTRR
;
A
#
# COMPACT_ATOMS: atom_id res chain seq x y z
N MET A 1 74.81 -87.44 -41.62
CA MET A 1 74.08 -88.62 -41.11
C MET A 1 72.74 -88.14 -40.59
N ILE A 2 71.64 -88.79 -40.97
CA ILE A 2 70.26 -88.47 -40.56
C ILE A 2 69.78 -89.61 -39.65
N VAL A 3 68.86 -89.32 -38.71
CA VAL A 3 67.74 -90.15 -38.17
C VAL A 3 67.28 -89.47 -36.86
N VAL A 4 66.12 -88.79 -36.76
CA VAL A 4 64.70 -89.24 -36.82
C VAL A 4 64.23 -89.78 -35.45
N ASP A 5 63.04 -89.48 -34.90
CA ASP A 5 61.83 -88.76 -35.38
C ASP A 5 61.54 -87.47 -34.49
N ALA A 6 60.36 -86.93 -34.12
CA ALA A 6 58.95 -87.32 -34.29
C ALA A 6 57.88 -86.19 -34.11
N HIS A 7 56.71 -86.42 -34.73
CA HIS A 7 55.34 -85.98 -34.36
C HIS A 7 54.89 -84.50 -34.52
N VAL A 8 53.55 -84.30 -34.48
CA VAL A 8 52.80 -83.23 -35.18
C VAL A 8 51.79 -82.49 -34.25
N ALA A 9 51.44 -81.25 -34.63
CA ALA A 9 50.55 -80.26 -33.99
C ALA A 9 49.02 -80.60 -34.09
N PRO A 10 48.03 -79.79 -33.62
CA PRO A 10 48.11 -78.39 -33.16
C PRO A 10 47.19 -77.94 -31.98
N THR A 11 47.20 -76.61 -31.73
CA THR A 11 46.19 -75.76 -31.01
C THR A 11 45.93 -75.94 -29.51
N GLY A 12 46.08 -74.83 -28.73
CA GLY A 12 45.15 -74.52 -27.63
C GLY A 12 45.70 -73.98 -26.28
N LEU A 13 45.29 -72.74 -25.96
CA LEU A 13 44.93 -72.22 -24.61
C LEU A 13 45.99 -71.79 -23.55
N ALA A 14 45.50 -70.86 -22.70
CA ALA A 14 45.85 -70.56 -21.31
C ALA A 14 47.03 -69.61 -20.96
N GLY A 15 46.68 -68.34 -20.71
CA GLY A 15 47.34 -67.39 -19.80
C GLY A 15 46.26 -66.39 -19.31
N PRO A 16 46.22 -65.97 -18.04
CA PRO A 16 45.06 -65.28 -17.49
C PRO A 16 44.94 -63.84 -17.98
N ALA A 17 43.72 -63.42 -18.32
CA ALA A 17 43.39 -62.02 -18.57
C ALA A 17 43.17 -61.28 -17.24
N GLU A 18 43.69 -60.05 -17.13
CA GLU A 18 43.27 -59.14 -16.06
C GLU A 18 41.79 -58.81 -16.24
N THR A 19 41.01 -58.94 -15.17
CA THR A 19 39.62 -58.51 -15.14
C THR A 19 39.57 -56.99 -15.05
N THR A 20 39.45 -56.32 -16.21
CA THR A 20 39.01 -54.92 -16.25
C THR A 20 37.57 -54.87 -15.74
N GLU A 21 37.43 -54.59 -14.46
CA GLU A 21 36.15 -54.36 -13.78
C GLU A 21 35.42 -53.22 -14.51
N TRP A 22 34.17 -53.49 -14.94
CA TRP A 22 33.38 -52.55 -15.74
C TRP A 22 32.73 -51.51 -14.81
N ASP A 23 33.59 -50.66 -14.24
CA ASP A 23 33.27 -49.80 -13.10
C ASP A 23 32.48 -48.55 -13.49
N GLY A 24 31.24 -48.79 -13.95
CA GLY A 24 30.19 -47.81 -14.13
C GLY A 24 30.01 -47.28 -15.56
N TRP A 25 28.75 -46.95 -15.84
CA TRP A 25 28.42 -45.97 -16.87
C TRP A 25 29.10 -44.63 -16.54
N PRO A 26 29.50 -43.82 -17.53
CA PRO A 26 29.80 -42.41 -17.27
C PRO A 26 28.60 -41.79 -16.56
N ARG A 27 28.79 -41.30 -15.33
CA ARG A 27 27.74 -40.52 -14.66
C ARG A 27 27.51 -39.28 -15.50
N GLU A 28 26.25 -38.99 -15.80
CA GLU A 28 25.87 -37.76 -16.51
C GLU A 28 26.07 -36.56 -15.58
N ASP A 29 27.32 -36.12 -15.43
CA ASP A 29 27.65 -34.77 -14.97
C ASP A 29 27.06 -33.80 -15.99
N ASP A 30 25.91 -33.24 -15.64
CA ASP A 30 25.07 -32.41 -16.52
C ASP A 30 25.66 -31.00 -16.73
N ASP A 31 26.82 -30.94 -17.39
CA ASP A 31 27.52 -29.73 -17.82
C ASP A 31 26.82 -29.05 -19.02
N ARG A 32 25.47 -29.13 -19.11
CA ARG A 32 24.69 -28.34 -20.08
C ARG A 32 24.82 -26.84 -19.73
N PRO A 33 25.52 -26.02 -20.55
CA PRO A 33 25.85 -24.63 -20.19
C PRO A 33 24.60 -23.76 -19.95
N TRP A 34 23.51 -24.11 -20.64
CA TRP A 34 22.16 -23.53 -20.51
C TRP A 34 21.65 -23.47 -19.06
N GLY A 35 21.91 -24.49 -18.25
CA GLY A 35 21.44 -24.55 -16.85
C GLY A 35 22.03 -23.42 -16.00
N SER A 36 23.32 -23.11 -16.20
CA SER A 36 24.00 -22.01 -15.51
C SER A 36 23.45 -20.62 -15.89
N GLY A 37 22.99 -20.46 -17.14
CA GLY A 37 22.37 -19.24 -17.65
C GLY A 37 20.98 -19.01 -17.06
N LEU A 38 20.11 -20.03 -17.12
CA LEU A 38 18.75 -19.98 -16.58
C LEU A 38 18.74 -19.76 -15.06
N LEU A 39 19.65 -20.41 -14.31
CA LEU A 39 19.81 -20.19 -12.88
C LEU A 39 20.19 -18.73 -12.55
N ARG A 40 21.14 -18.15 -13.29
CA ARG A 40 21.52 -16.73 -13.14
C ARG A 40 20.39 -15.77 -13.50
N LEU A 41 19.58 -16.11 -14.51
CA LEU A 41 18.42 -15.33 -14.91
C LEU A 41 17.36 -15.34 -13.81
N GLY A 42 16.95 -16.51 -13.34
CA GLY A 42 15.96 -16.67 -12.28
C GLY A 42 16.35 -15.96 -10.97
N LEU A 43 17.61 -16.08 -10.55
CA LEU A 43 18.10 -15.39 -9.34
C LEU A 43 18.09 -13.85 -9.51
N ARG A 44 18.45 -13.33 -10.69
CA ARG A 44 18.35 -11.89 -10.99
C ARG A 44 16.90 -11.40 -11.07
N VAL A 45 15.98 -12.24 -11.52
CA VAL A 45 14.53 -11.96 -11.55
C VAL A 45 13.94 -11.88 -10.13
N VAL A 46 14.39 -12.74 -9.21
CA VAL A 46 13.98 -12.75 -7.80
C VAL A 46 14.69 -11.68 -6.95
N LEU A 47 15.80 -11.11 -7.42
CA LEU A 47 16.60 -10.17 -6.62
C LEU A 47 15.84 -8.89 -6.20
N PRO A 48 15.10 -8.15 -7.06
CA PRO A 48 14.48 -6.87 -6.69
C PRO A 48 13.51 -6.89 -5.49
N PRO A 49 12.53 -7.82 -5.36
CA PRO A 49 11.66 -7.85 -4.17
C PRO A 49 12.42 -8.21 -2.89
N VAL A 50 13.45 -9.07 -2.98
CA VAL A 50 14.29 -9.42 -1.83
C VAL A 50 15.22 -8.27 -1.45
N ASP A 51 15.73 -7.52 -2.43
CA ASP A 51 16.49 -6.28 -2.20
C ASP A 51 15.63 -5.21 -1.51
N LEU A 52 14.36 -5.04 -1.90
CA LEU A 52 13.42 -4.12 -1.26
C LEU A 52 13.22 -4.47 0.22
N VAL A 53 12.83 -5.72 0.52
CA VAL A 53 12.54 -6.15 1.90
C VAL A 53 13.76 -5.99 2.80
N VAL A 54 14.94 -6.46 2.37
CA VAL A 54 16.15 -6.35 3.20
C VAL A 54 16.70 -4.92 3.22
N GLY A 55 16.50 -4.12 2.16
CA GLY A 55 16.80 -2.70 2.16
C GLY A 55 15.95 -1.93 3.18
N LEU A 56 14.65 -2.19 3.22
CA LEU A 56 13.72 -1.61 4.18
C LEU A 56 14.08 -1.99 5.63
N VAL A 57 14.29 -3.28 5.92
CA VAL A 57 14.73 -3.73 7.26
C VAL A 57 16.07 -3.09 7.64
N GLY A 58 17.02 -3.04 6.71
CA GLY A 58 18.32 -2.40 6.94
C GLY A 58 18.20 -0.92 7.28
N PHE A 59 17.35 -0.17 6.57
CA PHE A 59 17.10 1.25 6.77
C PHE A 59 16.34 1.52 8.08
N VAL A 60 15.21 0.84 8.29
CA VAL A 60 14.33 1.00 9.47
C VAL A 60 15.04 0.65 10.78
N VAL A 61 16.03 -0.26 10.77
CA VAL A 61 16.86 -0.54 11.95
C VAL A 61 18.04 0.44 12.07
N THR A 62 18.68 0.83 10.97
CA THR A 62 19.88 1.70 11.00
C THR A 62 19.55 3.16 11.35
N VAL A 63 18.46 3.72 10.81
CA VAL A 63 18.12 5.15 10.97
C VAL A 63 17.78 5.50 12.43
N PRO A 64 16.92 4.78 13.16
CA PRO A 64 16.63 5.09 14.56
C PRO A 64 17.84 4.89 15.47
N LEU A 65 18.64 3.85 15.25
CA LEU A 65 19.87 3.62 16.01
C LEU A 65 20.91 4.73 15.79
N LEU A 66 21.03 5.25 14.56
CA LEU A 66 21.87 6.40 14.25
C LEU A 66 21.31 7.70 14.86
N ALA A 67 20.00 7.94 14.75
CA ALA A 67 19.34 9.10 15.32
C ALA A 67 19.45 9.15 16.85
N LEU A 68 19.23 8.03 17.54
CA LEU A 68 19.46 7.90 18.98
C LEU A 68 20.95 8.08 19.31
N SER A 69 21.85 7.42 18.59
CA SER A 69 23.30 7.53 18.82
C SER A 69 23.85 8.96 18.63
N VAL A 70 23.19 9.83 17.86
CA VAL A 70 23.61 11.22 17.62
C VAL A 70 22.85 12.20 18.51
N GLY A 71 21.52 12.08 18.60
CA GLY A 71 20.68 12.97 19.41
C GLY A 71 20.96 12.87 20.92
N LEU A 72 21.38 11.70 21.39
CA LEU A 72 21.72 11.47 22.80
C LEU A 72 23.15 11.86 23.16
N VAL A 73 23.98 12.36 22.23
CA VAL A 73 25.40 12.71 22.50
C VAL A 73 25.61 13.64 23.72
N PRO A 74 24.75 14.64 24.02
CA PRO A 74 24.85 15.43 25.25
C PRO A 74 24.74 14.57 26.53
N LEU A 75 24.00 13.46 26.45
CA LEU A 75 23.83 12.46 27.49
C LEU A 75 24.75 11.26 27.20
N ILE A 76 26.07 11.49 27.26
CA ILE A 76 27.14 10.55 26.83
C ILE A 76 26.89 9.09 27.23
N TRP A 77 26.47 8.84 28.48
CA TRP A 77 26.17 7.51 29.02
C TRP A 77 25.00 6.81 28.34
N LEU A 78 24.00 7.58 27.88
CA LEU A 78 22.81 7.09 27.20
C LEU A 78 23.05 6.93 25.69
N ALA A 79 23.93 7.73 25.06
CA ALA A 79 24.34 7.54 23.67
C ALA A 79 25.20 6.28 23.44
N LEU A 80 26.11 5.98 24.38
CA LEU A 80 27.08 4.89 24.26
C LEU A 80 26.46 3.51 23.93
N PRO A 81 25.38 3.02 24.60
CA PRO A 81 24.77 1.75 24.24
C PRO A 81 24.20 1.74 22.81
N PHE A 82 23.51 2.80 22.37
CA PHE A 82 22.97 2.87 21.01
C PHE A 82 24.08 2.95 19.95
N PHE A 83 25.17 3.67 20.22
CA PHE A 83 26.35 3.69 19.34
C PHE A 83 26.99 2.30 19.18
N LEU A 84 27.13 1.56 20.28
CA LEU A 84 27.68 0.19 20.26
C LEU A 84 26.71 -0.78 19.56
N LEU A 85 25.41 -0.66 19.80
CA LEU A 85 24.37 -1.46 19.15
C LEU A 85 24.33 -1.22 17.64
N LEU A 86 24.34 0.05 17.21
CA LEU A 86 24.47 0.44 15.80
C LEU A 86 25.68 -0.23 15.14
N GLY A 87 26.84 -0.19 15.81
CA GLY A 87 28.06 -0.82 15.31
C GLY A 87 27.97 -2.34 15.17
N VAL A 88 27.33 -3.03 16.12
CA VAL A 88 27.10 -4.49 16.04
C VAL A 88 26.10 -4.83 14.93
N VAL A 89 24.96 -4.14 14.90
CA VAL A 89 23.85 -4.41 13.98
C VAL A 89 24.22 -4.09 12.53
N ALA A 90 24.84 -2.94 12.26
CA ALA A 90 25.27 -2.59 10.90
C ALA A 90 26.31 -3.58 10.35
N ARG A 91 27.24 -4.05 11.20
CA ARG A 91 28.20 -5.10 10.82
C ARG A 91 27.54 -6.45 10.60
N GLY A 92 26.55 -6.81 11.41
CA GLY A 92 25.78 -8.06 11.27
C GLY A 92 25.01 -8.11 9.96
N LEU A 93 24.23 -7.05 9.67
CA LEU A 93 23.48 -6.90 8.42
C LEU A 93 24.41 -6.86 7.18
N ALA A 94 25.53 -6.14 7.27
CA ALA A 94 26.56 -6.19 6.22
C ALA A 94 27.24 -7.57 6.10
N GLY A 95 27.29 -8.37 7.16
CA GLY A 95 27.75 -9.76 7.13
C GLY A 95 26.78 -10.66 6.37
N PHE A 96 25.50 -10.61 6.74
CA PHE A 96 24.40 -11.27 6.04
C PHE A 96 24.39 -10.95 4.54
N GLU A 97 24.60 -9.68 4.17
CA GLU A 97 24.61 -9.27 2.76
C GLU A 97 25.78 -9.81 1.94
N ARG A 98 26.95 -10.02 2.53
CA ARG A 98 28.06 -10.70 1.82
C ARG A 98 27.67 -12.14 1.47
N HIS A 99 26.95 -12.84 2.36
CA HIS A 99 26.45 -14.18 2.08
C HIS A 99 25.32 -14.18 1.03
N ARG A 100 24.32 -13.28 1.18
CA ARG A 100 23.17 -13.20 0.26
C ARG A 100 23.59 -12.84 -1.17
N LEU A 101 24.55 -11.92 -1.35
CA LEU A 101 25.07 -11.57 -2.68
C LEU A 101 25.91 -12.70 -3.30
N GLY A 102 26.57 -13.54 -2.49
CA GLY A 102 27.16 -14.80 -2.94
C GLY A 102 26.10 -15.80 -3.46
N LEU A 103 24.97 -15.93 -2.76
CA LEU A 103 23.85 -16.77 -3.19
C LEU A 103 23.27 -16.29 -4.52
N PHE A 104 22.86 -15.02 -4.60
CA PHE A 104 22.13 -14.47 -5.77
C PHE A 104 23.02 -14.17 -6.98
N LEU A 105 24.20 -13.58 -6.78
CA LEU A 105 25.04 -13.04 -7.86
C LEU A 105 26.36 -13.79 -8.04
N GLY A 106 26.72 -14.69 -7.10
CA GLY A 106 28.04 -15.36 -7.10
C GLY A 106 29.19 -14.43 -6.71
N VAL A 107 28.90 -13.32 -6.03
CA VAL A 107 29.92 -12.33 -5.64
C VAL A 107 30.41 -12.61 -4.23
N GLU A 108 31.59 -13.22 -4.11
CA GLU A 108 32.26 -13.46 -2.84
C GLU A 108 33.01 -12.19 -2.38
N LEU A 109 32.75 -11.75 -1.14
CA LEU A 109 33.27 -10.48 -0.59
C LEU A 109 34.20 -10.68 0.62
N GLY A 110 34.55 -11.94 0.91
CA GLY A 110 35.33 -12.35 2.09
C GLY A 110 34.57 -12.21 3.42
N PRO A 111 35.19 -12.66 4.53
CA PRO A 111 34.65 -12.41 5.87
C PRO A 111 34.71 -10.91 6.22
N SER A 112 33.75 -10.44 7.02
CA SER A 112 33.80 -9.07 7.56
C SER A 112 34.98 -8.94 8.54
N PRO A 113 35.81 -7.89 8.47
CA PRO A 113 36.91 -7.69 9.41
C PRO A 113 36.44 -7.67 10.88
N ALA A 114 37.32 -8.10 11.80
CA ALA A 114 37.04 -8.04 13.24
C ALA A 114 36.81 -6.59 13.69
N ALA A 115 35.84 -6.37 14.59
CA ALA A 115 35.58 -5.05 15.15
C ALA A 115 36.72 -4.63 16.11
N PRO A 116 37.23 -3.38 16.05
CA PRO A 116 38.36 -2.98 16.87
C PRO A 116 38.01 -2.92 18.37
N ARG A 117 39.04 -3.09 19.20
CA ARG A 117 38.98 -2.94 20.66
C ARG A 117 39.16 -1.47 21.04
N GLY A 118 38.41 -1.01 22.06
CA GLY A 118 38.45 0.38 22.55
C GLY A 118 37.52 1.35 21.80
N PHE A 119 36.92 2.29 22.54
CA PHE A 119 35.91 3.23 22.05
C PHE A 119 36.42 4.13 20.90
N ARG A 120 37.57 4.79 21.07
CA ARG A 120 38.16 5.69 20.07
C ARG A 120 38.45 5.00 18.72
N ALA A 121 38.77 3.70 18.76
CA ALA A 121 39.03 2.92 17.54
C ALA A 121 37.72 2.53 16.82
N ARG A 122 36.65 2.21 17.55
CA ARG A 122 35.32 1.96 16.99
C ARG A 122 34.71 3.22 16.36
N LEU A 123 34.89 4.38 16.99
CA LEU A 123 34.43 5.66 16.45
C LEU A 123 35.08 6.02 15.10
N ARG A 124 36.33 5.58 14.87
CA ARG A 124 37.08 5.81 13.62
C ARG A 124 37.09 4.60 12.68
N ASP A 125 36.29 3.58 12.94
CA ASP A 125 36.28 2.37 12.12
C ASP A 125 35.52 2.59 10.81
N ALA A 126 36.28 2.86 9.74
CA ALA A 126 35.77 2.97 8.38
C ALA A 126 34.94 1.77 7.94
N THR A 127 35.20 0.55 8.45
CA THR A 127 34.43 -0.65 8.06
C THR A 127 33.03 -0.69 8.70
N THR A 128 32.84 -0.05 9.86
CA THR A 128 31.51 0.15 10.46
C THR A 128 30.76 1.26 9.71
N TRP A 129 31.40 2.42 9.47
CA TRP A 129 30.75 3.54 8.78
C TRP A 129 30.39 3.23 7.32
N ARG A 130 31.20 2.43 6.61
CA ARG A 130 30.86 1.92 5.26
C ARG A 130 29.67 0.96 5.28
N ALA A 131 29.48 0.18 6.36
CA ALA A 131 28.30 -0.66 6.53
C ALA A 131 27.03 0.17 6.78
N VAL A 132 27.10 1.19 7.65
CA VAL A 132 25.99 2.15 7.88
C VAL A 132 25.63 2.85 6.56
N ALA A 133 26.60 3.41 5.85
CA ALA A 133 26.38 4.08 4.56
C ALA A 133 25.77 3.14 3.50
N TYR A 134 26.22 1.88 3.45
CA TYR A 134 25.65 0.87 2.55
C TYR A 134 24.15 0.62 2.84
N LEU A 135 23.78 0.44 4.11
CA LEU A 135 22.40 0.18 4.51
C LEU A 135 21.47 1.36 4.23
N LEU A 136 21.94 2.60 4.42
CA LEU A 136 21.19 3.82 4.11
C LEU A 136 20.98 4.01 2.60
N VAL A 137 22.06 3.98 1.81
CA VAL A 137 21.98 4.20 0.34
C VAL A 137 21.19 3.08 -0.35
N ARG A 138 21.32 1.84 0.14
CA ARG A 138 20.70 0.70 -0.51
C ARG A 138 19.18 0.76 -0.54
N TRP A 139 18.49 1.24 0.49
CA TRP A 139 17.03 1.26 0.47
C TRP A 139 16.49 2.06 -0.74
N VAL A 140 17.15 3.17 -1.10
CA VAL A 140 16.82 3.96 -2.29
C VAL A 140 17.04 3.15 -3.57
N VAL A 141 18.22 2.52 -3.72
CA VAL A 141 18.57 1.69 -4.89
C VAL A 141 17.62 0.48 -5.04
N ALA A 142 17.27 -0.16 -3.92
CA ALA A 142 16.37 -1.30 -3.87
C ALA A 142 14.93 -0.92 -4.23
N THR A 143 14.45 0.22 -3.73
CA THR A 143 13.12 0.75 -4.07
C THR A 143 13.01 1.08 -5.56
N LEU A 144 14.03 1.75 -6.12
CA LEU A 144 14.11 2.01 -7.56
C LEU A 144 14.19 0.72 -8.39
N SER A 145 15.01 -0.25 -7.96
CA SER A 145 15.13 -1.54 -8.62
C SER A 145 13.81 -2.31 -8.63
N PHE A 146 13.10 -2.35 -7.50
CA PHE A 146 11.81 -3.02 -7.38
C PHE A 146 10.76 -2.35 -8.26
N ALA A 147 10.55 -1.04 -8.10
CA ALA A 147 9.55 -0.30 -8.85
C ALA A 147 9.75 -0.45 -10.37
N LEU A 148 10.95 -0.16 -10.87
CA LEU A 148 11.21 -0.18 -12.32
C LEU A 148 11.13 -1.59 -12.93
N THR A 149 11.51 -2.65 -12.21
CA THR A 149 11.39 -4.03 -12.73
C THR A 149 9.98 -4.58 -12.63
N MET A 150 9.29 -4.40 -11.50
CA MET A 150 7.92 -4.90 -11.31
C MET A 150 6.89 -4.13 -12.13
N SER A 151 7.07 -2.83 -12.35
CA SER A 151 6.21 -2.06 -13.27
C SER A 151 6.49 -2.45 -14.72
N ALA A 152 7.75 -2.67 -15.13
CA ALA A 152 8.05 -3.14 -16.48
C ALA A 152 7.41 -4.51 -16.76
N TRP A 153 7.50 -5.48 -15.85
CA TRP A 153 6.85 -6.78 -16.03
C TRP A 153 5.32 -6.72 -15.93
N GLY A 154 4.76 -5.85 -15.07
CA GLY A 154 3.32 -5.59 -15.03
C GLY A 154 2.78 -5.04 -16.35
N VAL A 155 3.39 -3.97 -16.87
CA VAL A 155 3.05 -3.37 -18.18
C VAL A 155 3.26 -4.38 -19.31
N SER A 156 4.35 -5.15 -19.29
CA SER A 156 4.61 -6.21 -20.28
C SER A 156 3.46 -7.23 -20.31
N LEU A 157 3.05 -7.79 -19.17
CA LEU A 157 1.96 -8.77 -19.07
C LEU A 157 0.59 -8.16 -19.45
N ALA A 158 0.33 -6.90 -19.08
CA ALA A 158 -0.89 -6.18 -19.43
C ALA A 158 -1.04 -5.94 -20.94
N LEU A 159 0.06 -5.56 -21.61
CA LEU A 159 0.11 -5.37 -23.07
C LEU A 159 0.07 -6.71 -23.83
N LEU A 160 0.79 -7.73 -23.35
CA LEU A 160 0.75 -9.09 -23.91
C LEU A 160 -0.65 -9.70 -23.88
N SER A 161 -1.42 -9.41 -22.82
CA SER A 161 -2.80 -9.87 -22.69
C SER A 161 -3.83 -9.00 -23.42
N MET A 162 -3.44 -7.87 -24.04
CA MET A 162 -4.36 -6.88 -24.62
C MET A 162 -5.36 -7.43 -25.64
N PRO A 163 -4.96 -8.25 -26.65
CA PRO A 163 -5.93 -8.86 -27.57
C PRO A 163 -6.95 -9.77 -26.86
N ALA A 164 -6.56 -10.35 -25.72
CA ALA A 164 -7.36 -11.28 -24.95
C ALA A 164 -8.31 -10.61 -23.94
N TRP A 165 -8.29 -9.27 -23.77
CA TRP A 165 -9.28 -8.55 -22.94
C TRP A 165 -9.95 -7.34 -23.60
N LEU A 166 -9.38 -6.71 -24.64
CA LEU A 166 -9.98 -5.54 -25.32
C LEU A 166 -11.44 -5.80 -25.77
N HIS A 167 -11.71 -7.01 -26.28
CA HIS A 167 -13.05 -7.43 -26.72
C HIS A 167 -14.09 -7.55 -25.59
N ARG A 168 -13.68 -7.47 -24.31
CA ARG A 168 -14.58 -7.47 -23.14
C ARG A 168 -14.84 -6.08 -22.59
N VAL A 169 -14.08 -5.06 -23.01
CA VAL A 169 -14.30 -3.68 -22.57
C VAL A 169 -15.54 -3.13 -23.30
N PRO A 170 -16.55 -2.58 -22.59
CA PRO A 170 -17.69 -1.94 -23.25
C PRO A 170 -17.25 -0.82 -24.20
N GLY A 171 -17.70 -0.90 -25.46
CA GLY A 171 -17.27 0.01 -26.53
C GLY A 171 -15.90 -0.29 -27.15
N GLN A 172 -15.19 -1.35 -26.71
CA GLN A 172 -13.87 -1.79 -27.19
C GLN A 172 -12.79 -0.68 -27.20
N ARG A 173 -12.81 0.23 -26.21
CA ARG A 173 -11.82 1.30 -26.08
C ARG A 173 -10.88 1.03 -24.91
N ALA A 174 -9.58 1.14 -25.15
CA ALA A 174 -8.57 1.17 -24.09
C ALA A 174 -7.75 2.46 -24.18
N ASN A 175 -7.58 3.15 -23.05
CA ASN A 175 -6.98 4.46 -22.94
C ASN A 175 -5.54 4.35 -22.41
N LEU A 176 -4.56 4.50 -23.30
CA LEU A 176 -3.12 4.46 -22.99
C LEU A 176 -2.55 5.89 -23.03
N PHE A 177 -2.87 6.67 -21.99
CA PHE A 177 -2.48 8.08 -21.82
C PHE A 177 -2.99 9.00 -22.96
N LEU A 178 -2.26 9.12 -24.06
CA LEU A 178 -2.68 9.88 -25.26
C LEU A 178 -3.20 8.97 -26.40
N LEU A 179 -2.87 7.68 -26.36
CA LEU A 179 -3.28 6.70 -27.36
C LEU A 179 -4.63 6.08 -26.96
N HIS A 180 -5.60 6.15 -27.87
CA HIS A 180 -6.89 5.48 -27.73
C HIS A 180 -6.91 4.27 -28.64
N VAL A 181 -6.94 3.07 -28.06
CA VAL A 181 -6.88 1.81 -28.80
C VAL A 181 -8.29 1.29 -28.97
N THR A 182 -8.78 1.27 -30.21
CA THR A 182 -10.16 0.91 -30.56
C THR A 182 -10.26 -0.27 -31.53
N ASP A 183 -9.14 -0.89 -31.86
CA ASP A 183 -9.03 -1.88 -32.93
C ASP A 183 -8.05 -3.01 -32.59
N THR A 184 -8.35 -4.22 -33.09
CA THR A 184 -7.55 -5.43 -32.86
C THR A 184 -6.13 -5.36 -33.44
N PRO A 185 -5.87 -4.79 -34.64
CA PRO A 185 -4.51 -4.59 -35.15
C PRO A 185 -3.60 -3.80 -34.20
N THR A 186 -4.06 -2.65 -33.68
CA THR A 186 -3.29 -1.84 -32.72
C THR A 186 -3.04 -2.60 -31.42
N ALA A 187 -4.00 -3.41 -30.94
CA ALA A 187 -3.79 -4.28 -29.78
C ALA A 187 -2.71 -5.36 -30.01
N TRP A 188 -2.57 -5.89 -31.23
CA TRP A 188 -1.47 -6.80 -31.58
C TRP A 188 -0.11 -6.09 -31.67
N LEU A 189 -0.06 -4.86 -32.21
CA LEU A 189 1.16 -4.04 -32.19
C LEU A 189 1.62 -3.74 -30.75
N LEU A 190 0.67 -3.46 -29.85
CA LEU A 190 0.96 -3.25 -28.43
C LEU A 190 1.35 -4.55 -27.71
N CYS A 191 0.80 -5.70 -28.08
CA CYS A 191 1.28 -7.00 -27.61
C CYS A 191 2.76 -7.25 -27.96
N VAL A 192 3.18 -6.90 -29.19
CA VAL A 192 4.60 -6.94 -29.59
C VAL A 192 5.44 -5.92 -28.80
N ALA A 193 4.94 -4.72 -28.55
CA ALA A 193 5.60 -3.77 -27.65
C ALA A 193 5.74 -4.32 -26.20
N GLY A 194 4.76 -5.10 -25.74
CA GLY A 194 4.79 -5.82 -24.47
C GLY A 194 5.97 -6.79 -24.34
N LEU A 195 6.37 -7.48 -25.42
CA LEU A 195 7.60 -8.29 -25.45
C LEU A 195 8.85 -7.42 -25.24
N VAL A 196 8.92 -6.28 -25.92
CA VAL A 196 10.06 -5.34 -25.81
C VAL A 196 10.17 -4.78 -24.38
N VAL A 197 9.05 -4.38 -23.77
CA VAL A 197 9.01 -3.92 -22.36
C VAL A 197 9.42 -5.04 -21.41
N GLY A 198 9.05 -6.30 -21.67
CA GLY A 198 9.51 -7.46 -20.90
C GLY A 198 11.02 -7.65 -20.95
N ILE A 199 11.62 -7.54 -22.14
CA ILE A 199 13.08 -7.57 -22.35
C ILE A 199 13.76 -6.40 -21.63
N VAL A 200 13.20 -5.19 -21.66
CA VAL A 200 13.70 -4.04 -20.89
C VAL A 200 13.63 -4.32 -19.38
N GLY A 201 12.58 -4.94 -18.87
CA GLY A 201 12.48 -5.37 -17.46
C GLY A 201 13.58 -6.36 -17.06
N LEU A 202 13.92 -7.32 -17.95
CA LEU A 202 15.06 -8.24 -17.74
C LEU A 202 16.40 -7.49 -17.76
N ALA A 203 16.58 -6.52 -18.67
CA ALA A 203 17.78 -5.69 -18.73
C ALA A 203 17.94 -4.80 -17.48
N LEU A 204 16.84 -4.24 -16.97
CA LEU A 204 16.80 -3.50 -15.69
C LEU A 204 17.20 -4.40 -14.52
N ALA A 205 16.62 -5.60 -14.39
CA ALA A 205 16.99 -6.56 -13.36
C ALA A 205 18.48 -6.98 -13.45
N TYR A 206 19.01 -7.13 -14.67
CA TYR A 206 20.44 -7.36 -14.88
C TYR A 206 21.28 -6.16 -14.41
N GLY A 207 20.90 -4.94 -14.79
CA GLY A 207 21.60 -3.69 -14.49
C GLY A 207 21.62 -3.38 -12.98
N PHE A 208 20.49 -3.49 -12.30
CA PHE A 208 20.42 -3.31 -10.85
C PHE A 208 21.21 -4.38 -10.09
N GLY A 209 21.19 -5.65 -10.54
CA GLY A 209 22.07 -6.69 -9.99
C GLY A 209 23.56 -6.34 -10.17
N ALA A 210 23.95 -5.79 -11.30
CA ALA A 210 25.32 -5.31 -11.54
C ALA A 210 25.68 -4.10 -10.65
N ALA A 211 24.76 -3.15 -10.46
CA ALA A 211 24.92 -2.02 -9.56
C ALA A 211 25.04 -2.45 -8.09
N ALA A 212 24.23 -3.42 -7.63
CA ALA A 212 24.34 -4.01 -6.30
C ALA A 212 25.69 -4.72 -6.10
N ALA A 213 26.20 -5.44 -7.11
CA ALA A 213 27.53 -6.03 -7.11
C ALA A 213 28.67 -4.99 -7.14
N ALA A 214 28.46 -3.82 -7.75
CA ALA A 214 29.42 -2.72 -7.73
C ALA A 214 29.44 -2.00 -6.37
N MET A 215 28.26 -1.63 -5.84
CA MET A 215 28.09 -0.96 -4.54
C MET A 215 28.60 -1.82 -3.38
N SER A 216 28.33 -3.11 -3.37
CA SER A 216 28.81 -4.04 -2.35
C SER A 216 30.33 -4.27 -2.42
N ARG A 217 30.92 -4.38 -3.61
CA ARG A 217 32.39 -4.36 -3.75
C ARG A 217 32.99 -3.01 -3.34
N GLY A 218 32.33 -1.89 -3.64
CA GLY A 218 32.78 -0.54 -3.29
C GLY A 218 32.78 -0.24 -1.78
N LEU A 219 31.77 -0.71 -1.05
CA LEU A 219 31.56 -0.41 0.38
C LEU A 219 31.85 -1.58 1.33
N LEU A 220 31.46 -2.82 0.98
CA LEU A 220 31.53 -3.97 1.90
C LEU A 220 32.76 -4.86 1.72
N SER A 221 33.53 -4.72 0.63
CA SER A 221 34.80 -5.44 0.51
C SER A 221 35.75 -5.08 1.65
N GLY A 222 36.41 -6.09 2.21
CA GLY A 222 37.53 -5.88 3.12
C GLY A 222 38.75 -5.46 2.31
N GLN A 223 39.27 -4.26 2.53
CA GLN A 223 40.59 -3.87 2.02
C GLN A 223 41.69 -4.58 2.82
N GLY A 224 41.85 -5.87 2.56
CA GLY A 224 43.14 -6.54 2.75
C GLY A 224 44.20 -5.81 1.93
N ARG A 225 45.45 -5.82 2.42
CA ARG A 225 46.55 -5.11 1.76
C ARG A 225 46.68 -5.56 0.30
N ARG A 226 46.88 -4.62 -0.62
CA ARG A 226 47.28 -4.91 -2.02
C ARG A 226 48.69 -5.50 -2.04
N ASP A 227 48.80 -6.79 -1.73
CA ASP A 227 50.00 -7.56 -2.08
C ASP A 227 49.95 -7.83 -3.59
N GLY A 228 50.91 -7.29 -4.33
CA GLY A 228 50.91 -7.14 -5.81
C GLY A 228 50.98 -8.42 -6.63
N ARG A 229 50.54 -9.57 -6.10
CA ARG A 229 50.38 -10.83 -6.82
C ARG A 229 48.96 -11.02 -7.39
N GLY A 230 47.97 -10.28 -6.92
CA GLY A 230 46.57 -10.43 -7.36
C GLY A 230 46.26 -9.83 -8.75
N GLU A 231 47.02 -8.84 -9.21
CA GLU A 231 46.70 -8.11 -10.45
C GLU A 231 46.99 -8.94 -11.72
N ALA A 232 47.87 -9.95 -11.64
CA ALA A 232 48.17 -10.88 -12.73
C ALA A 232 46.98 -11.78 -13.16
N LEU A 233 45.95 -11.92 -12.31
CA LEU A 233 44.73 -12.69 -12.63
C LEU A 233 43.50 -11.79 -12.92
N ALA A 234 43.62 -10.47 -12.76
CA ALA A 234 42.57 -9.52 -13.11
C ALA A 234 42.59 -9.10 -14.60
N GLY A 235 43.69 -9.41 -15.32
CA GLY A 235 43.99 -8.89 -16.66
C GLY A 235 43.52 -9.72 -17.86
N ALA A 236 42.82 -10.84 -17.67
CA ALA A 236 42.31 -11.66 -18.78
C ALA A 236 41.06 -12.47 -18.35
N GLY A 237 39.86 -11.97 -18.67
CA GLY A 237 38.61 -12.69 -18.37
C GLY A 237 37.41 -12.17 -19.14
N HIS A 238 36.80 -13.05 -19.96
CA HIS A 238 35.47 -12.83 -20.54
C HIS A 238 34.39 -12.77 -19.42
N PRO A 239 33.20 -12.20 -19.68
CA PRO A 239 32.12 -12.09 -18.68
C PRO A 239 31.51 -13.44 -18.23
N GLY A 240 32.03 -14.58 -18.70
CA GLY A 240 31.72 -15.91 -18.23
C GLY A 240 32.42 -16.25 -16.90
N GLY A 241 31.97 -15.65 -15.80
CA GLY A 241 32.38 -16.11 -14.46
C GLY A 241 32.03 -17.58 -14.22
N ALA A 242 32.71 -18.24 -13.27
CA ALA A 242 32.64 -19.69 -13.02
C ALA A 242 31.21 -20.28 -12.94
N PRO A 243 30.98 -21.51 -13.45
CA PRO A 243 29.65 -22.09 -13.60
C PRO A 243 28.88 -22.11 -12.28
N MET A 244 27.71 -21.48 -12.27
CA MET A 244 26.89 -21.35 -11.08
C MET A 244 26.13 -22.65 -10.84
N ARG A 245 26.49 -23.40 -9.79
CA ARG A 245 25.80 -24.64 -9.40
C ARG A 245 24.51 -24.34 -8.62
N LEU A 246 23.48 -25.17 -8.84
CA LEU A 246 22.21 -25.13 -8.11
C LEU A 246 22.40 -25.75 -6.72
N THR A 247 22.50 -24.91 -5.70
CA THR A 247 22.52 -25.34 -4.29
C THR A 247 21.10 -25.36 -3.72
N ALA A 248 20.87 -26.11 -2.64
CA ALA A 248 19.57 -26.14 -1.96
C ALA A 248 19.06 -24.74 -1.58
N GLY A 249 19.94 -23.83 -1.15
CA GLY A 249 19.59 -22.44 -0.87
C GLY A 249 19.17 -21.64 -2.13
N ARG A 250 19.81 -21.87 -3.28
CA ARG A 250 19.38 -21.27 -4.56
C ARG A 250 18.05 -21.85 -5.04
N ALA A 251 17.85 -23.16 -4.89
CA ALA A 251 16.59 -23.82 -5.22
C ALA A 251 15.42 -23.27 -4.36
N ALA A 252 15.61 -23.13 -3.05
CA ALA A 252 14.61 -22.56 -2.14
C ALA A 252 14.28 -21.09 -2.48
N VAL A 253 15.30 -20.27 -2.78
CA VAL A 253 15.12 -18.87 -3.21
C VAL A 253 14.31 -18.77 -4.51
N LEU A 254 14.54 -19.66 -5.49
CA LEU A 254 13.73 -19.69 -6.71
C LEU A 254 12.31 -20.20 -6.44
N ALA A 255 12.15 -21.26 -5.65
CA ALA A 255 10.87 -21.90 -5.37
C ALA A 255 9.88 -20.98 -4.63
N VAL A 256 10.36 -20.10 -3.74
CA VAL A 256 9.53 -19.08 -3.08
C VAL A 256 9.48 -17.78 -3.91
N GLY A 257 10.62 -17.37 -4.46
CA GLY A 257 10.78 -16.08 -5.11
C GLY A 257 10.08 -15.94 -6.45
N LEU A 258 10.09 -16.97 -7.30
CA LEU A 258 9.44 -16.90 -8.61
C LEU A 258 7.91 -16.78 -8.49
N PRO A 259 7.20 -17.54 -7.62
CA PRO A 259 5.79 -17.29 -7.33
C PRO A 259 5.51 -15.88 -6.82
N VAL A 260 6.36 -15.31 -5.95
CA VAL A 260 6.20 -13.93 -5.45
C VAL A 260 6.36 -12.90 -6.58
N VAL A 261 7.37 -13.05 -7.44
CA VAL A 261 7.55 -12.17 -8.61
C VAL A 261 6.37 -12.28 -9.57
N LEU A 262 5.89 -13.49 -9.85
CA LEU A 262 4.73 -13.71 -10.72
C LEU A 262 3.45 -13.11 -10.12
N ALA A 263 3.23 -13.23 -8.81
CA ALA A 263 2.09 -12.64 -8.13
C ALA A 263 2.13 -11.10 -8.19
N VAL A 264 3.26 -10.47 -7.87
CA VAL A 264 3.43 -9.01 -7.93
C VAL A 264 3.33 -8.48 -9.35
N ALA A 265 3.96 -9.14 -10.33
CA ALA A 265 3.87 -8.74 -11.73
C ALA A 265 2.44 -8.90 -12.28
N SER A 266 1.71 -9.97 -11.90
CA SER A 266 0.31 -10.18 -12.29
C SER A 266 -0.64 -9.18 -11.61
N PHE A 267 -0.37 -8.79 -10.36
CA PHE A 267 -1.09 -7.74 -9.65
C PHE A 267 -0.95 -6.39 -10.38
N ASN A 268 0.29 -5.98 -10.67
CA ASN A 268 0.57 -4.76 -11.42
C ASN A 268 -0.02 -4.79 -12.84
N ALA A 269 -0.04 -5.97 -13.48
CA ALA A 269 -0.65 -6.13 -14.79
C ALA A 269 -2.17 -5.95 -14.73
N ALA A 270 -2.85 -6.54 -13.75
CA ALA A 270 -4.30 -6.44 -13.60
C ALA A 270 -4.74 -5.01 -13.26
N ASP A 271 -4.00 -4.27 -12.43
CA ASP A 271 -4.25 -2.85 -12.17
C ASP A 271 -4.01 -1.98 -13.42
N PHE A 272 -2.90 -2.19 -14.15
CA PHE A 272 -2.65 -1.45 -15.39
C PHE A 272 -3.69 -1.75 -16.49
N VAL A 273 -4.21 -2.98 -16.56
CA VAL A 273 -5.38 -3.32 -17.39
C VAL A 273 -6.64 -2.60 -16.90
N GLY A 274 -6.85 -2.49 -15.58
CA GLY A 274 -7.94 -1.71 -14.99
C GLY A 274 -7.91 -0.25 -15.42
N LEU A 275 -6.75 0.40 -15.29
CA LEU A 275 -6.51 1.78 -15.72
C LEU A 275 -6.73 1.96 -17.23
N MET A 276 -6.21 1.07 -18.08
CA MET A 276 -6.40 1.15 -19.53
C MET A 276 -7.85 0.90 -19.95
N ALA A 277 -8.56 -0.02 -19.30
CA ALA A 277 -9.96 -0.33 -19.61
C ALA A 277 -10.95 0.63 -18.91
N GLN A 278 -10.46 1.60 -18.12
CA GLN A 278 -11.31 2.52 -17.38
C GLN A 278 -12.15 3.38 -18.33
N THR A 279 -13.46 3.36 -18.10
CA THR A 279 -14.47 4.10 -18.83
C THR A 279 -15.48 4.70 -17.86
N SER A 280 -16.27 5.66 -18.34
CA SER A 280 -17.31 6.31 -17.54
C SER A 280 -18.59 6.50 -18.35
N ALA A 281 -19.73 6.18 -17.75
CA ALA A 281 -21.05 6.34 -18.35
C ALA A 281 -21.92 7.24 -17.47
N HIS A 282 -22.59 8.23 -18.08
CA HIS A 282 -23.46 9.16 -17.37
C HIS A 282 -24.93 8.90 -17.70
N HIS A 283 -25.76 8.85 -16.67
CA HIS A 283 -27.16 8.45 -16.76
C HIS A 283 -28.05 9.40 -15.93
N THR A 284 -29.26 9.64 -16.42
CA THR A 284 -30.27 10.46 -15.74
C THR A 284 -31.62 9.75 -15.71
N ALA A 285 -32.23 9.68 -14.55
CA ALA A 285 -33.57 9.15 -14.31
C ALA A 285 -34.41 10.12 -13.46
N ARG A 286 -35.72 9.93 -13.45
CA ARG A 286 -36.65 10.62 -12.56
C ARG A 286 -37.68 9.64 -12.02
N TYR A 287 -38.02 9.78 -10.75
CA TYR A 287 -39.00 8.94 -10.06
C TYR A 287 -40.07 9.81 -9.42
N SER A 288 -41.33 9.44 -9.56
CA SER A 288 -42.45 10.06 -8.83
C SER A 288 -42.34 9.78 -7.34
N TRP A 289 -42.54 10.79 -6.50
CA TRP A 289 -42.45 10.67 -5.05
C TRP A 289 -43.74 11.10 -4.36
N ASN A 290 -44.28 10.22 -3.52
CA ASN A 290 -45.56 10.37 -2.84
C ASN A 290 -45.40 10.34 -1.31
N GLY A 291 -44.33 10.96 -0.78
CA GLY A 291 -44.09 11.07 0.66
C GLY A 291 -43.26 9.95 1.32
N GLY A 292 -42.92 8.88 0.58
CA GLY A 292 -42.19 7.73 1.13
C GLY A 292 -40.69 7.99 1.38
N PRO A 293 -39.95 7.02 1.94
CA PRO A 293 -38.51 7.16 2.17
C PRO A 293 -37.72 7.17 0.85
N ILE A 294 -36.65 7.98 0.78
CA ILE A 294 -35.65 7.90 -0.28
C ILE A 294 -34.43 7.17 0.30
N THR A 295 -34.11 6.01 -0.28
CA THR A 295 -32.96 5.19 0.13
C THR A 295 -31.97 5.04 -1.02
N LEU A 296 -30.70 5.34 -0.77
CA LEU A 296 -29.60 5.04 -1.69
C LEU A 296 -28.57 4.18 -0.97
N THR A 297 -28.18 3.06 -1.59
CA THR A 297 -27.04 2.23 -1.13
C THR A 297 -26.12 1.93 -2.31
N THR A 298 -24.94 2.56 -2.33
CA THR A 298 -23.85 2.23 -3.27
C THR A 298 -22.72 1.47 -2.58
N SER A 299 -21.96 0.68 -3.34
CA SER A 299 -20.72 0.05 -2.84
C SER A 299 -19.56 1.03 -2.76
N ALA A 300 -19.49 1.99 -3.68
CA ALA A 300 -18.44 2.99 -3.78
C ALA A 300 -18.89 4.17 -4.64
N GLY A 301 -18.25 5.32 -4.48
CA GLY A 301 -18.62 6.57 -5.15
C GLY A 301 -19.35 7.55 -4.22
N ASP A 302 -19.22 8.82 -4.56
CA ASP A 302 -19.73 9.95 -3.77
C ASP A 302 -21.24 10.13 -3.94
N ILE A 303 -21.88 10.75 -2.94
CA ILE A 303 -23.32 11.06 -2.95
C ILE A 303 -23.51 12.54 -2.66
N HIS A 304 -23.93 13.32 -3.66
CA HIS A 304 -24.33 14.71 -3.50
C HIS A 304 -25.86 14.84 -3.55
N VAL A 305 -26.45 15.60 -2.62
CA VAL A 305 -27.91 15.80 -2.53
C VAL A 305 -28.25 17.28 -2.37
N VAL A 306 -29.14 17.75 -3.23
CA VAL A 306 -29.74 19.09 -3.21
C VAL A 306 -31.27 18.99 -3.20
N THR A 307 -31.96 19.96 -2.63
CA THR A 307 -33.43 20.01 -2.72
C THR A 307 -33.93 20.66 -4.02
N GLY A 308 -35.04 20.18 -4.57
CA GLY A 308 -35.66 20.73 -5.78
C GLY A 308 -37.18 20.60 -5.81
N ASP A 309 -37.70 19.84 -6.77
CA ASP A 309 -39.14 19.58 -6.96
C ASP A 309 -39.70 18.75 -5.78
N ASP A 310 -40.86 19.14 -5.24
CA ASP A 310 -41.45 18.47 -4.07
C ASP A 310 -42.29 17.22 -4.42
N THR A 311 -42.34 16.82 -5.70
CA THR A 311 -43.10 15.65 -6.22
C THR A 311 -42.26 14.64 -7.01
N GLN A 312 -40.99 14.96 -7.33
CA GLN A 312 -40.11 14.09 -8.11
C GLN A 312 -38.71 14.00 -7.48
N VAL A 313 -38.14 12.79 -7.49
CA VAL A 313 -36.71 12.59 -7.25
C VAL A 313 -35.98 12.59 -8.59
N GLY A 314 -35.18 13.62 -8.82
CA GLY A 314 -34.21 13.64 -9.91
C GLY A 314 -32.96 12.84 -9.52
N VAL A 315 -32.52 11.94 -10.40
CA VAL A 315 -31.36 11.09 -10.15
C VAL A 315 -30.42 11.21 -11.35
N ALA A 316 -29.27 11.85 -11.17
CA ALA A 316 -28.16 11.74 -12.11
C ALA A 316 -27.08 10.88 -11.47
N TYR A 317 -26.45 9.99 -12.25
CA TYR A 317 -25.31 9.21 -11.78
C TYR A 317 -24.25 9.04 -12.87
N THR A 318 -23.00 8.95 -12.43
CA THR A 318 -21.87 8.64 -13.29
C THR A 318 -21.23 7.35 -12.78
N GLU A 319 -21.34 6.30 -13.59
CA GLU A 319 -20.61 5.05 -13.38
C GLU A 319 -19.16 5.25 -13.82
N HIS A 320 -18.22 4.78 -13.00
CA HIS A 320 -16.80 4.61 -13.35
C HIS A 320 -16.47 3.13 -13.18
N TYR A 321 -15.98 2.48 -14.23
CA TYR A 321 -15.66 1.05 -14.21
C TYR A 321 -14.65 0.66 -15.29
N ALA A 322 -14.18 -0.60 -15.24
CA ALA A 322 -13.24 -1.16 -16.21
C ALA A 322 -13.80 -2.41 -16.92
N LEU A 323 -13.34 -3.61 -16.56
CA LEU A 323 -13.72 -4.88 -17.20
C LEU A 323 -15.12 -5.42 -16.79
N ARG A 324 -15.80 -4.75 -15.86
CA ARG A 324 -17.10 -5.17 -15.30
C ARG A 324 -17.97 -3.94 -15.08
N THR A 325 -19.18 -3.92 -15.64
CA THR A 325 -20.16 -2.89 -15.33
C THR A 325 -20.68 -3.05 -13.89
N PRO A 326 -20.98 -1.97 -13.16
CA PRO A 326 -21.70 -2.06 -11.90
C PRO A 326 -23.10 -2.64 -12.12
N ALA A 327 -23.71 -3.18 -11.06
CA ALA A 327 -25.13 -3.51 -11.05
C ALA A 327 -25.90 -2.33 -10.43
N VAL A 328 -26.39 -1.42 -11.27
CA VAL A 328 -27.24 -0.29 -10.85
C VAL A 328 -28.71 -0.64 -11.08
N ALA A 329 -29.54 -0.38 -10.07
CA ALA A 329 -30.99 -0.50 -10.13
C ALA A 329 -31.64 0.64 -9.32
N GLY A 330 -32.79 1.11 -9.78
CA GLY A 330 -33.54 2.16 -9.10
C GLY A 330 -35.03 2.09 -9.43
N GLU A 331 -35.87 2.10 -8.40
CA GLU A 331 -37.32 1.90 -8.49
C GLU A 331 -38.09 2.82 -7.53
N ALA A 332 -39.36 3.09 -7.85
CA ALA A 332 -40.30 3.69 -6.89
C ALA A 332 -40.85 2.59 -5.98
N THR A 333 -40.88 2.81 -4.67
CA THR A 333 -41.35 1.82 -3.70
C THR A 333 -42.87 1.84 -3.57
N ALA A 334 -43.47 0.73 -3.14
CA ALA A 334 -44.92 0.64 -2.90
C ALA A 334 -45.42 1.69 -1.88
N ASP A 335 -44.57 2.08 -0.92
CA ASP A 335 -44.84 3.12 0.07
C ASP A 335 -44.71 4.57 -0.46
N GLY A 336 -44.64 4.76 -1.79
CA GLY A 336 -44.50 6.07 -2.42
C GLY A 336 -43.09 6.69 -2.27
N GLY A 337 -42.09 5.88 -1.96
CA GLY A 337 -40.68 6.28 -1.84
C GLY A 337 -39.86 5.95 -3.08
N VAL A 338 -38.54 6.04 -2.96
CA VAL A 338 -37.58 5.68 -4.02
C VAL A 338 -36.44 4.87 -3.43
N ALA A 339 -36.14 3.72 -4.03
CA ALA A 339 -35.01 2.87 -3.66
C ALA A 339 -33.99 2.85 -4.81
N LEU A 340 -32.74 3.22 -4.50
CA LEU A 340 -31.61 3.22 -5.41
C LEU A 340 -30.51 2.30 -4.86
N THR A 341 -29.99 1.42 -5.71
CA THR A 341 -28.88 0.52 -5.36
C THR A 341 -27.83 0.47 -6.45
N ALA A 342 -26.56 0.54 -6.06
CA ALA A 342 -25.41 0.31 -6.93
C ALA A 342 -24.46 -0.71 -6.30
N HIS A 343 -24.26 -1.84 -6.97
CA HIS A 343 -23.38 -2.89 -6.49
C HIS A 343 -22.18 -3.11 -7.42
N CYS A 344 -20.99 -2.75 -6.94
CA CYS A 344 -19.72 -3.16 -7.54
C CYS A 344 -19.48 -4.63 -7.20
N ARG A 345 -19.29 -5.48 -8.21
CA ARG A 345 -19.17 -6.93 -8.01
C ARG A 345 -17.85 -7.37 -7.38
N GLY A 346 -16.86 -6.49 -7.32
CA GLY A 346 -15.71 -6.59 -6.45
C GLY A 346 -14.62 -7.53 -6.95
N GLY A 347 -13.46 -7.39 -6.32
CA GLY A 347 -12.23 -8.08 -6.63
C GLY A 347 -11.04 -7.19 -6.30
N ILE A 348 -9.84 -7.77 -6.30
CA ILE A 348 -8.58 -7.09 -5.92
C ILE A 348 -8.21 -5.96 -6.91
N PHE A 349 -8.90 -5.86 -8.05
CA PHE A 349 -8.61 -4.97 -9.18
C PHE A 349 -9.86 -4.25 -9.74
N ASP A 350 -10.99 -4.28 -9.01
CA ASP A 350 -12.25 -3.74 -9.52
C ASP A 350 -12.35 -2.23 -9.26
N GLN A 351 -11.78 -1.42 -10.16
CA GLN A 351 -11.84 0.05 -10.13
C GLN A 351 -13.27 0.55 -10.46
N CYS A 352 -14.22 0.24 -9.57
CA CYS A 352 -15.65 0.48 -9.73
C CYS A 352 -16.15 1.50 -8.69
N ALA A 353 -16.83 2.55 -9.16
CA ALA A 353 -17.53 3.54 -8.33
C ALA A 353 -18.76 4.08 -9.08
N VAL A 354 -19.81 4.45 -8.35
CA VAL A 354 -21.00 5.09 -8.93
C VAL A 354 -21.28 6.37 -8.15
N ASN A 355 -20.98 7.50 -8.77
CA ASN A 355 -21.13 8.83 -8.18
C ASN A 355 -22.56 9.34 -8.44
N TYR A 356 -23.30 9.69 -7.39
CA TYR A 356 -24.69 10.12 -7.46
C TYR A 356 -24.85 11.61 -7.19
N ALA A 357 -25.68 12.27 -8.01
CA ALA A 357 -26.25 13.59 -7.75
C ALA A 357 -27.78 13.48 -7.69
N LEU A 358 -28.35 13.69 -6.51
CA LEU A 358 -29.79 13.58 -6.26
C LEU A 358 -30.42 14.96 -6.08
N THR A 359 -31.53 15.20 -6.77
CA THR A 359 -32.44 16.33 -6.53
C THR A 359 -33.68 15.79 -5.83
N VAL A 360 -33.92 16.19 -4.58
CA VAL A 360 -34.97 15.61 -3.73
C VAL A 360 -36.03 16.63 -3.28
N PRO A 361 -37.27 16.20 -2.99
CA PRO A 361 -38.27 16.99 -2.25
C PRO A 361 -37.73 17.50 -0.90
N ARG A 362 -38.09 18.72 -0.48
CA ARG A 362 -37.55 19.31 0.76
C ARG A 362 -37.90 18.50 2.00
N GLY A 363 -39.12 17.99 2.07
CA GLY A 363 -39.61 17.16 3.18
C GLY A 363 -39.11 15.71 3.18
N ALA A 364 -38.26 15.31 2.24
CA ALA A 364 -37.89 13.91 2.05
C ALA A 364 -37.12 13.31 3.24
N ARG A 365 -37.49 12.09 3.64
CA ARG A 365 -36.73 11.26 4.58
C ARG A 365 -35.62 10.54 3.82
N LEU A 366 -34.36 10.85 4.11
CA LEU A 366 -33.20 10.30 3.41
C LEU A 366 -32.51 9.20 4.22
N THR A 367 -32.16 8.10 3.56
CA THR A 367 -31.22 7.08 4.07
C THR A 367 -30.16 6.80 3.03
N LEU A 368 -28.95 7.35 3.23
CA LEU A 368 -27.85 7.29 2.27
C LEU A 368 -26.73 6.40 2.82
N ARG A 369 -26.24 5.47 2.00
CA ARG A 369 -25.15 4.55 2.31
C ARG A 369 -24.16 4.46 1.14
N THR A 370 -22.88 4.59 1.44
CA THR A 370 -21.77 4.31 0.52
C THR A 370 -20.67 3.51 1.25
N GLY A 371 -19.78 2.86 0.51
CA GLY A 371 -18.57 2.24 1.06
C GLY A 371 -17.58 3.31 1.48
N ASP A 372 -16.78 3.82 0.54
CA ASP A 372 -15.71 4.78 0.86
C ASP A 372 -15.95 6.20 0.34
N GLY A 373 -17.08 6.44 -0.34
CA GLY A 373 -17.44 7.75 -0.90
C GLY A 373 -17.78 8.79 0.17
N SER A 374 -17.55 10.06 -0.16
CA SER A 374 -18.03 11.20 0.62
C SER A 374 -19.52 11.47 0.36
N VAL A 375 -20.19 12.07 1.33
CA VAL A 375 -21.63 12.35 1.29
C VAL A 375 -21.88 13.82 1.62
N ASP A 376 -22.50 14.56 0.71
CA ASP A 376 -22.80 15.99 0.86
C ASP A 376 -24.31 16.22 0.69
N VAL A 377 -24.98 16.76 1.71
CA VAL A 377 -26.44 16.94 1.74
C VAL A 377 -26.79 18.38 2.09
N SER A 378 -27.61 19.02 1.27
CA SER A 378 -27.99 20.44 1.41
C SER A 378 -29.51 20.68 1.35
N GLY A 379 -30.01 21.54 2.25
CA GLY A 379 -31.38 22.10 2.19
C GLY A 379 -32.52 21.22 2.72
N VAL A 380 -32.21 20.03 3.26
CA VAL A 380 -33.21 18.99 3.56
C VAL A 380 -33.93 19.23 4.90
N ALA A 381 -35.25 19.33 4.84
CA ALA A 381 -36.12 19.54 6.00
C ALA A 381 -36.62 18.24 6.65
N GLY A 382 -36.61 17.13 5.92
CA GLY A 382 -36.95 15.80 6.44
C GLY A 382 -35.79 15.14 7.23
N PRO A 383 -36.03 13.99 7.91
CA PRO A 383 -34.99 13.28 8.65
C PRO A 383 -33.88 12.72 7.73
N VAL A 384 -32.62 12.90 8.12
CA VAL A 384 -31.44 12.51 7.32
C VAL A 384 -30.60 11.47 8.05
N SER A 385 -30.36 10.32 7.41
CA SER A 385 -29.59 9.19 7.97
C SER A 385 -28.47 8.79 7.02
N LEU A 386 -27.22 9.08 7.38
CA LEU A 386 -26.03 8.95 6.53
C LEU A 386 -25.06 7.91 7.11
N ARG A 387 -24.55 7.02 6.26
CA ARG A 387 -23.42 6.14 6.58
C ARG A 387 -22.42 6.04 5.44
N THR A 388 -21.15 6.22 5.76
CA THR A 388 -20.00 5.86 4.93
C THR A 388 -18.99 5.09 5.79
N GLY A 389 -18.04 4.41 5.16
CA GLY A 389 -16.93 3.67 5.77
C GLY A 389 -15.70 4.58 5.91
N GLY A 390 -15.16 5.09 4.81
CA GLY A 390 -14.00 6.00 4.81
C GLY A 390 -14.32 7.48 4.57
N GLY A 391 -15.42 7.80 3.88
CA GLY A 391 -15.62 9.13 3.29
C GLY A 391 -15.95 10.26 4.27
N SER A 392 -15.76 11.50 3.82
CA SER A 392 -16.17 12.70 4.54
C SER A 392 -17.68 12.92 4.45
N VAL A 393 -18.29 13.51 5.48
CA VAL A 393 -19.73 13.81 5.48
C VAL A 393 -19.95 15.29 5.70
N ARG A 394 -20.65 15.95 4.77
CA ARG A 394 -21.12 17.33 4.89
C ARG A 394 -22.64 17.38 4.94
N VAL A 395 -23.18 18.18 5.86
CA VAL A 395 -24.62 18.44 5.97
C VAL A 395 -24.84 19.94 6.17
N THR A 396 -25.58 20.59 5.27
CA THR A 396 -25.87 22.03 5.33
C THR A 396 -27.36 22.33 5.26
N ASP A 397 -27.79 23.37 5.96
CA ASP A 397 -29.14 23.96 5.83
C ASP A 397 -30.25 22.92 6.07
N THR A 398 -30.23 22.27 7.25
CA THR A 398 -31.12 21.15 7.59
C THR A 398 -32.01 21.43 8.80
N THR A 399 -33.30 21.13 8.69
CA THR A 399 -34.25 21.31 9.81
C THR A 399 -34.74 20.01 10.43
N GLY A 400 -34.62 18.89 9.71
CA GLY A 400 -34.92 17.55 10.23
C GLY A 400 -33.76 17.00 11.07
N PRO A 401 -34.00 15.97 11.91
CA PRO A 401 -32.95 15.34 12.70
C PRO A 401 -31.91 14.64 11.80
N VAL A 402 -30.63 14.81 12.14
CA VAL A 402 -29.49 14.31 11.37
C VAL A 402 -28.76 13.23 12.15
N THR A 403 -28.63 12.04 11.57
CA THR A 403 -27.73 10.97 12.05
C THR A 403 -26.65 10.75 10.99
N ALA A 404 -25.39 11.04 11.32
CA ALA A 404 -24.27 10.92 10.39
C ALA A 404 -23.19 10.02 10.98
N ARG A 405 -22.75 9.00 10.22
CA ARG A 405 -21.70 8.08 10.65
C ARG A 405 -20.67 7.81 9.56
N THR A 406 -19.40 7.87 9.92
CA THR A 406 -18.24 7.49 9.09
C THR A 406 -17.24 6.71 9.95
N GLY A 407 -16.27 6.02 9.35
CA GLY A 407 -15.17 5.36 10.04
C GLY A 407 -13.97 6.29 10.19
N ASP A 408 -13.36 6.71 9.08
CA ASP A 408 -12.16 7.55 9.11
C ASP A 408 -12.42 9.03 8.78
N GLY A 409 -13.50 9.33 8.06
CA GLY A 409 -13.75 10.67 7.54
C GLY A 409 -14.13 11.70 8.60
N GLY A 410 -13.94 12.98 8.28
CA GLY A 410 -14.49 14.08 9.06
C GLY A 410 -16.00 14.26 8.84
N ILE A 411 -16.69 14.82 9.83
CA ILE A 411 -18.08 15.25 9.73
C ILE A 411 -18.16 16.78 9.87
N ASP A 412 -18.84 17.44 8.95
CA ASP A 412 -19.05 18.88 8.89
C ASP A 412 -20.56 19.16 8.82
N VAL A 413 -21.11 19.83 9.83
CA VAL A 413 -22.53 20.20 9.88
C VAL A 413 -22.66 21.71 10.07
N SER A 414 -23.34 22.41 9.17
CA SER A 414 -23.61 23.85 9.32
C SER A 414 -25.07 24.24 9.09
N ARG A 415 -25.54 25.26 9.81
CA ARG A 415 -26.93 25.77 9.76
C ARG A 415 -27.97 24.66 9.91
N SER A 416 -27.81 23.87 10.98
CA SER A 416 -28.77 22.82 11.34
C SER A 416 -29.62 23.23 12.54
N SER A 417 -30.92 22.94 12.47
CA SER A 417 -31.88 23.15 13.56
C SER A 417 -32.50 21.84 14.09
N GLY A 418 -32.21 20.70 13.45
CA GLY A 418 -32.61 19.38 13.94
C GLY A 418 -31.67 18.85 15.03
N SER A 419 -32.08 17.79 15.73
CA SER A 419 -31.20 17.08 16.69
C SER A 419 -30.13 16.26 15.96
N LEU A 420 -28.91 16.20 16.51
CA LEU A 420 -27.74 15.60 15.86
C LEU A 420 -27.24 14.32 16.58
N ASP A 421 -26.97 13.24 15.82
CA ASP A 421 -26.17 12.07 16.24
C ASP A 421 -25.00 11.89 15.26
N LEU A 422 -23.84 12.48 15.59
CA LEU A 422 -22.67 12.54 14.71
C LEU A 422 -21.57 11.62 15.26
N ARG A 423 -21.09 10.65 14.45
CA ARG A 423 -20.07 9.68 14.88
C ARG A 423 -19.02 9.40 13.82
N THR A 424 -17.75 9.55 14.17
CA THR A 424 -16.61 9.05 13.38
C THR A 424 -15.72 8.18 14.27
N GLY A 425 -14.82 7.42 13.67
CA GLY A 425 -13.72 6.76 14.36
C GLY A 425 -12.54 7.72 14.51
N ASN A 426 -11.93 8.13 13.39
CA ASN A 426 -10.65 8.86 13.43
C ASN A 426 -10.76 10.33 13.01
N GLY A 427 -11.87 10.74 12.38
CA GLY A 427 -12.04 12.10 11.86
C GLY A 427 -12.38 13.15 12.92
N GLY A 428 -12.19 14.42 12.56
CA GLY A 428 -12.74 15.55 13.33
C GLY A 428 -14.24 15.75 13.07
N ILE A 429 -14.96 16.31 14.03
CA ILE A 429 -16.36 16.73 13.86
C ILE A 429 -16.48 18.24 14.08
N THR A 430 -16.97 18.95 13.07
CA THR A 430 -17.22 20.40 13.10
C THR A 430 -18.73 20.67 13.03
N GLY A 431 -19.18 21.60 13.85
CA GLY A 431 -20.54 22.13 13.90
C GLY A 431 -20.53 23.65 13.84
N GLY A 432 -21.11 24.25 12.81
CA GLY A 432 -21.20 25.71 12.61
C GLY A 432 -22.65 26.21 12.59
N ASP A 433 -22.87 27.45 12.99
CA ASP A 433 -24.17 28.15 12.89
C ASP A 433 -25.34 27.31 13.47
N LEU A 434 -25.10 26.57 14.56
CA LEU A 434 -26.06 25.56 15.04
C LEU A 434 -27.20 26.19 15.84
N THR A 435 -28.43 25.83 15.49
CA THR A 435 -29.63 26.07 16.31
C THR A 435 -30.29 24.76 16.75
N SER A 436 -29.59 23.63 16.58
CA SER A 436 -29.99 22.31 17.04
C SER A 436 -30.32 22.28 18.53
N PRO A 437 -31.51 21.79 18.95
CA PRO A 437 -31.86 21.71 20.37
C PRO A 437 -31.01 20.68 21.11
N SER A 438 -30.52 19.63 20.44
CA SER A 438 -29.59 18.67 21.05
C SER A 438 -28.57 18.11 20.07
N ALA A 439 -27.39 17.75 20.60
CA ALA A 439 -26.29 17.16 19.82
C ALA A 439 -25.50 16.10 20.61
N THR A 440 -25.56 14.85 20.15
CA THR A 440 -24.64 13.78 20.55
C THR A 440 -23.53 13.66 19.50
N VAL A 441 -22.28 13.84 19.91
CA VAL A 441 -21.12 13.95 19.02
C VAL A 441 -19.98 13.08 19.56
N ARG A 442 -19.51 12.13 18.75
CA ARG A 442 -18.45 11.19 19.16
C ARG A 442 -17.39 10.97 18.08
N THR A 443 -16.14 10.95 18.52
CA THR A 443 -14.99 10.51 17.72
C THR A 443 -14.06 9.70 18.62
N GLY A 444 -13.13 8.94 18.06
CA GLY A 444 -11.94 8.47 18.75
C GLY A 444 -10.97 9.64 18.81
N ASP A 445 -10.14 9.78 17.79
CA ASP A 445 -8.90 10.56 17.85
C ASP A 445 -9.08 12.05 17.46
N GLY A 446 -10.19 12.39 16.80
CA GLY A 446 -10.38 13.69 16.16
C GLY A 446 -10.82 14.83 17.07
N ARG A 447 -10.59 16.08 16.65
CA ARG A 447 -11.14 17.26 17.34
C ARG A 447 -12.66 17.35 17.17
N ILE A 448 -13.36 17.68 18.24
CA ILE A 448 -14.76 18.18 18.20
C ILE A 448 -14.74 19.71 18.32
N ALA A 449 -15.42 20.41 17.40
CA ALA A 449 -15.59 21.86 17.45
C ALA A 449 -17.04 22.22 17.09
N LEU A 450 -17.85 22.61 18.09
CA LEU A 450 -19.28 22.95 17.92
C LEU A 450 -19.53 24.41 18.25
N THR A 451 -20.29 25.10 17.39
CA THR A 451 -20.66 26.52 17.54
C THR A 451 -22.17 26.67 17.46
N PHE A 452 -22.77 27.13 18.56
CA PHE A 452 -24.21 27.33 18.67
C PHE A 452 -24.58 28.82 18.64
N ASP A 453 -25.57 29.16 17.83
CA ASP A 453 -26.19 30.48 17.72
C ASP A 453 -27.45 30.59 18.60
N THR A 454 -28.18 29.47 18.73
CA THR A 454 -29.28 29.29 19.69
C THR A 454 -28.84 28.29 20.75
N ALA A 455 -29.07 28.59 22.03
CA ALA A 455 -28.66 27.75 23.13
C ALA A 455 -29.35 26.36 23.12
N PRO A 456 -28.59 25.25 23.06
CA PRO A 456 -29.14 23.89 23.09
C PRO A 456 -29.69 23.54 24.47
N SER A 457 -30.59 22.56 24.52
CA SER A 457 -31.05 21.93 25.76
C SER A 457 -30.13 20.81 26.24
N ASP A 458 -29.50 20.05 25.33
CA ASP A 458 -28.53 19.00 25.68
C ASP A 458 -27.39 18.85 24.65
N VAL A 459 -26.15 18.82 25.13
CA VAL A 459 -24.97 18.49 24.30
C VAL A 459 -24.14 17.42 24.99
N SER A 460 -23.79 16.37 24.26
CA SER A 460 -22.90 15.30 24.71
C SER A 460 -21.77 15.11 23.69
N ALA A 461 -20.59 15.66 23.98
CA ALA A 461 -19.38 15.55 23.16
C ALA A 461 -18.38 14.57 23.81
N THR A 462 -17.83 13.64 23.02
CA THR A 462 -16.86 12.64 23.52
C THR A 462 -15.76 12.32 22.51
N THR A 463 -14.52 12.30 22.96
CA THR A 463 -13.33 11.90 22.20
C THR A 463 -12.32 11.19 23.12
N GLY A 464 -11.46 10.34 22.54
CA GLY A 464 -10.23 9.89 23.19
C GLY A 464 -9.19 11.01 23.13
N ASP A 465 -8.38 11.01 22.09
CA ASP A 465 -7.16 11.82 22.02
C ASP A 465 -7.42 13.29 21.61
N GLY A 466 -8.61 13.58 21.09
CA GLY A 466 -8.97 14.86 20.50
C GLY A 466 -9.31 15.96 21.51
N GLY A 467 -9.10 17.22 21.11
CA GLY A 467 -9.63 18.37 21.85
C GLY A 467 -11.13 18.58 21.62
N ILE A 468 -11.83 19.13 22.62
CA ILE A 468 -13.23 19.57 22.49
C ILE A 468 -13.29 21.10 22.60
N ILE A 469 -13.98 21.74 21.66
CA ILE A 469 -14.37 23.15 21.73
C ILE A 469 -15.89 23.22 21.56
N ILE A 470 -16.58 23.84 22.52
CA ILE A 470 -18.02 24.14 22.42
C ILE A 470 -18.20 25.64 22.67
N ALA A 471 -18.69 26.35 21.65
CA ALA A 471 -19.13 27.73 21.75
C ALA A 471 -20.65 27.78 21.93
N LEU A 472 -21.11 28.47 22.97
CA LEU A 472 -22.52 28.61 23.36
C LEU A 472 -22.88 30.11 23.49
N PRO A 473 -24.12 30.54 23.21
CA PRO A 473 -24.52 31.92 23.44
C PRO A 473 -24.49 32.32 24.93
N GLU A 474 -24.55 33.61 25.22
CA GLU A 474 -24.41 34.14 26.59
C GLU A 474 -25.69 34.05 27.44
N ASP A 475 -26.81 33.56 26.89
CA ASP A 475 -28.13 33.46 27.56
C ASP A 475 -28.22 32.30 28.57
N GLY A 476 -27.10 31.96 29.22
CA GLY A 476 -27.03 30.96 30.29
C GLY A 476 -27.79 31.36 31.57
N PRO A 477 -27.75 30.52 32.62
CA PRO A 477 -26.71 29.53 32.89
C PRO A 477 -26.91 28.15 32.25
N TYR A 478 -25.80 27.42 32.15
CA TYR A 478 -25.72 26.02 31.70
C TYR A 478 -25.26 25.08 32.83
N ARG A 479 -25.67 23.82 32.80
CA ARG A 479 -25.12 22.75 33.65
C ARG A 479 -23.99 22.07 32.89
N VAL A 480 -22.78 22.58 33.07
CA VAL A 480 -21.58 22.10 32.38
C VAL A 480 -20.84 21.04 33.21
N ASP A 481 -20.58 19.90 32.58
CA ASP A 481 -19.76 18.80 33.06
C ASP A 481 -18.64 18.58 32.02
N ALA A 482 -17.45 19.07 32.33
CA ALA A 482 -16.31 19.09 31.41
C ALA A 482 -15.12 18.36 32.04
N THR A 483 -14.68 17.26 31.42
CA THR A 483 -13.64 16.37 31.95
C THR A 483 -12.58 16.02 30.92
N THR A 484 -11.36 15.81 31.40
CA THR A 484 -10.18 15.36 30.65
C THR A 484 -9.35 14.47 31.57
N GLY A 485 -8.61 13.51 31.01
CA GLY A 485 -7.55 12.78 31.71
C GLY A 485 -6.29 13.64 31.81
N ASP A 486 -5.52 13.71 30.72
CA ASP A 486 -4.19 14.33 30.69
C ASP A 486 -4.17 15.78 30.12
N GLY A 487 -5.35 16.30 29.71
CA GLY A 487 -5.49 17.64 29.12
C GLY A 487 -5.72 18.77 30.11
N ARG A 488 -6.47 19.80 29.67
CA ARG A 488 -6.95 20.91 30.52
C ARG A 488 -8.41 21.21 30.25
N THR A 489 -9.15 21.59 31.28
CA THR A 489 -10.52 22.10 31.15
C THR A 489 -10.55 23.62 31.25
N ARG A 490 -11.43 24.26 30.46
CA ARG A 490 -11.71 25.71 30.54
C ARG A 490 -13.19 25.95 30.29
N VAL A 491 -13.95 26.27 31.33
CA VAL A 491 -15.35 26.70 31.23
C VAL A 491 -15.40 28.21 31.50
N THR A 492 -16.05 28.96 30.61
CA THR A 492 -16.14 30.45 30.67
C THR A 492 -17.53 30.99 30.38
N VAL A 493 -18.51 30.12 30.09
CA VAL A 493 -19.94 30.47 30.04
C VAL A 493 -20.53 30.58 31.45
N PRO A 494 -21.65 31.28 31.66
CA PRO A 494 -22.37 31.26 32.94
C PRO A 494 -22.86 29.84 33.28
N THR A 495 -22.66 29.38 34.51
CA THR A 495 -23.02 28.01 34.94
C THR A 495 -23.85 27.97 36.22
N ALA A 496 -24.74 26.98 36.34
CA ALA A 496 -25.45 26.66 37.58
C ALA A 496 -25.75 25.15 37.66
N PRO A 497 -25.57 24.48 38.82
CA PRO A 497 -25.85 23.04 38.95
C PRO A 497 -27.31 22.65 38.66
N SER A 498 -28.25 23.57 38.90
CA SER A 498 -29.69 23.41 38.66
C SER A 498 -30.16 23.96 37.30
N ALA A 499 -29.25 24.33 36.39
CA ALA A 499 -29.63 24.80 35.06
C ALA A 499 -30.29 23.68 34.23
N PRO A 500 -31.36 23.97 33.47
CA PRO A 500 -32.08 22.96 32.69
C PRO A 500 -31.37 22.56 31.39
N ARG A 501 -30.37 23.34 30.95
CA ARG A 501 -29.56 23.08 29.74
C ARG A 501 -28.29 22.34 30.12
N THR A 502 -28.07 21.15 29.57
CA THR A 502 -26.96 20.25 29.91
C THR A 502 -25.85 20.24 28.87
N ILE A 503 -24.60 20.33 29.31
CA ILE A 503 -23.41 20.28 28.45
C ILE A 503 -22.42 19.30 29.05
N HIS A 504 -22.34 18.09 28.50
CA HIS A 504 -21.36 17.07 28.85
C HIS A 504 -20.24 17.02 27.79
N ALA A 505 -19.00 17.20 28.21
CA ALA A 505 -17.83 17.22 27.34
C ALA A 505 -16.68 16.40 27.94
N HIS A 506 -16.34 15.27 27.33
CA HIS A 506 -15.31 14.35 27.81
C HIS A 506 -14.22 14.09 26.76
N SER A 507 -12.96 14.30 27.14
CA SER A 507 -11.78 13.89 26.38
C SER A 507 -10.92 12.95 27.23
N GLY A 508 -10.14 12.06 26.58
CA GLY A 508 -9.02 11.37 27.22
C GLY A 508 -7.85 12.33 27.42
N ASP A 509 -7.14 12.66 26.34
CA ASP A 509 -5.84 13.36 26.42
C ASP A 509 -5.93 14.83 26.00
N GLY A 510 -7.04 15.23 25.38
CA GLY A 510 -7.22 16.55 24.78
C GLY A 510 -7.76 17.64 25.71
N THR A 511 -7.52 18.89 25.32
CA THR A 511 -8.06 20.08 26.01
C THR A 511 -9.55 20.24 25.72
N VAL A 512 -10.35 20.49 26.76
CA VAL A 512 -11.80 20.74 26.69
C VAL A 512 -12.09 22.21 27.02
N THR A 513 -12.69 22.94 26.08
CA THR A 513 -13.05 24.35 26.23
C THR A 513 -14.54 24.55 25.97
N VAL A 514 -15.24 25.17 26.94
CA VAL A 514 -16.64 25.63 26.81
C VAL A 514 -16.66 27.14 27.02
N ALA A 515 -17.04 27.90 25.99
CA ALA A 515 -16.88 29.37 25.96
C ALA A 515 -18.06 30.08 25.29
N PRO A 516 -18.22 31.41 25.50
CA PRO A 516 -19.17 32.21 24.73
C PRO A 516 -18.91 32.17 23.22
N THR A 517 -19.96 32.03 22.43
CA THR A 517 -19.95 32.27 20.98
C THR A 517 -19.63 33.74 20.73
N ARG A 518 -18.52 34.01 20.04
CA ARG A 518 -18.18 35.38 19.63
C ARG A 518 -19.08 35.77 18.46
N ARG A 519 -19.82 36.87 18.63
CA ARG A 519 -20.51 37.59 17.54
C ARG A 519 -19.56 38.59 16.87
#